data_AF-C6DKZ2-F1
#
_entry.id   AF-C6DKZ2-F1
#
_cell.length_a   1.000
_cell.length_b   1.000
_cell.length_c   1.000
_cell.angle_alpha   90.00
_cell.angle_beta   90.00
_cell.angle_gamma   90.00
#
_symmetry.space_group_name_H-M   'P 1'
#
loop_
_entity.id
_entity.type
_entity.pdbx_description
1 polymer ?
#
loop_
_entity_poly.entity_id
_entity_poly.type
_entity_poly.pdbx_seq_one_letter_code
_entity_poly.pdbx_strand_id
1 'polypeptide(L)'
;MQSYAHAKAMHQFYRDVFTRDIELGETGNIPLRVIDSVVKEFNCDVLFVARELSLHDSGLPSDKDKALKQLLVTMAHANMAFDEKWSGYQKKLPDEYVIGIRNSLIDILKLNPNIEYLVIAIQILFRIGDVDSSVNLINNNFSTLKNSPAAFKILLMICVIEEDYELTLPLIKEMTSNQHLIGEDLMVLLMLVCSIYRLGGYPDSFINFSSLLDEKSHSISNDEYNWIVRKNHQNKKTTIIIACDVKYYYEHAIPALYSIYETNKDSFNVHIHVYNIDEGTSVDIKNKNEQFPELNISCTAERLSTSSNMSADYASRRFIFANYALSALDTPLLILDADCLLRKDWLSSIQTQAFDLILTTTENAPFWENASAGFVYLGGGEESRNYIDRVSSFIHVNLVNNNHVWFLDQVALSAALDYVKDKNTVFRINSSFVCDISHTDYSFMWVVTTMKNIEGRYFSYKNYLIDKYSVNH
;
A
#
# COMPACT_ATOMS: atom_id res chain seq x y z
N MET A 1 -2.72 19.62 -22.31
CA MET A 1 -2.20 18.56 -21.44
C MET A 1 -1.97 19.18 -20.08
N GLN A 2 -2.57 18.65 -19.02
CA GLN A 2 -2.22 19.06 -17.65
C GLN A 2 -0.91 18.36 -17.28
N SER A 3 0.12 19.11 -16.91
CA SER A 3 1.36 18.52 -16.38
C SER A 3 1.06 17.76 -15.07
N TYR A 4 1.80 16.68 -14.82
CA TYR A 4 1.77 15.93 -13.55
C TYR A 4 0.38 15.43 -13.12
N ALA A 5 -0.40 14.88 -14.06
CA ALA A 5 -1.78 14.49 -13.80
C ALA A 5 -1.89 13.31 -12.81
N HIS A 6 -1.00 12.33 -12.90
CA HIS A 6 -1.01 11.15 -12.03
C HIS A 6 -0.58 11.51 -10.61
N ALA A 7 0.49 12.30 -10.43
CA ALA A 7 0.99 12.75 -9.13
C ALA A 7 -0.02 13.64 -8.39
N LYS A 8 -0.85 14.41 -9.12
CA LYS A 8 -1.99 15.16 -8.52
C LYS A 8 -3.13 14.25 -8.07
N ALA A 9 -3.28 13.09 -8.69
CA ALA A 9 -4.35 12.13 -8.42
C ALA A 9 -3.92 10.98 -7.49
N MET A 10 -2.62 10.81 -7.24
CA MET A 10 -2.10 9.73 -6.40
C MET A 10 -2.66 9.77 -4.98
N HIS A 11 -2.63 8.61 -4.33
CA HIS A 11 -3.09 8.46 -2.96
C HIS A 11 -2.33 9.39 -2.00
N GLN A 12 -3.05 9.93 -1.01
CA GLN A 12 -2.48 10.88 -0.05
C GLN A 12 -1.34 10.26 0.78
N PHE A 13 -1.46 8.98 1.12
CA PHE A 13 -0.41 8.17 1.74
C PHE A 13 1.00 8.47 1.17
N TYR A 14 1.17 8.47 -0.16
CA TYR A 14 2.46 8.71 -0.81
C TYR A 14 3.00 10.13 -0.61
N ARG A 15 2.12 11.13 -0.54
CA ARG A 15 2.51 12.50 -0.19
C ARG A 15 2.92 12.62 1.27
N ASP A 16 2.23 11.90 2.14
CA ASP A 16 2.48 11.95 3.57
C ASP A 16 3.86 11.41 3.93
N VAL A 17 4.34 10.34 3.25
CA VAL A 17 5.68 9.75 3.50
C VAL A 17 6.79 10.80 3.54
N PHE A 18 6.80 11.77 2.63
CA PHE A 18 7.88 12.78 2.54
C PHE A 18 7.52 14.16 3.12
N THR A 19 6.35 14.27 3.74
CA THR A 19 5.87 15.55 4.26
C THR A 19 5.47 15.51 5.72
N ARG A 20 5.44 14.35 6.39
CA ARG A 20 5.20 14.25 7.83
C ARG A 20 6.33 14.90 8.64
N ASP A 21 7.57 14.62 8.27
CA ASP A 21 8.73 15.16 8.97
C ASP A 21 9.13 16.51 8.38
N ILE A 22 8.95 17.56 9.18
CA ILE A 22 9.36 18.92 8.87
C ILE A 22 10.33 19.39 9.95
N GLU A 23 11.55 19.74 9.52
CA GLU A 23 12.56 20.32 10.38
C GLU A 23 12.41 21.85 10.38
N LEU A 24 12.04 22.40 11.53
CA LEU A 24 12.08 23.84 11.78
C LEU A 24 13.40 24.19 12.45
N GLY A 25 14.03 25.25 11.97
CA GLY A 25 15.27 25.81 12.50
C GLY A 25 15.00 26.74 13.68
N GLU A 26 15.31 28.02 13.52
CA GLU A 26 15.25 28.99 14.62
C GLU A 26 13.79 29.37 14.96
N THR A 27 13.29 28.90 16.12
CA THR A 27 11.89 29.15 16.56
C THR A 27 11.76 30.23 17.63
N GLY A 28 12.87 30.80 18.08
CA GLY A 28 12.91 31.79 19.16
C GLY A 28 12.25 31.27 20.46
N ASN A 29 11.53 32.15 21.14
CA ASN A 29 10.84 31.90 22.40
C ASN A 29 9.41 31.35 22.23
N ILE A 30 9.00 30.95 21.03
CA ILE A 30 7.70 30.30 20.84
C ILE A 30 7.69 28.99 21.65
N PRO A 31 6.68 28.74 22.51
CA PRO A 31 6.67 27.54 23.33
C PRO A 31 6.69 26.27 22.49
N LEU A 32 7.56 25.33 22.85
CA LEU A 32 7.70 24.03 22.17
C LEU A 32 6.36 23.29 22.04
N ARG A 33 5.48 23.39 23.05
CA ARG A 33 4.13 22.79 22.99
C ARG A 33 3.30 23.28 21.79
N VAL A 34 3.44 24.54 21.39
CA VAL A 34 2.69 25.12 20.26
C VAL A 34 3.28 24.59 18.96
N ILE A 35 4.61 24.55 18.87
CA ILE A 35 5.34 24.02 17.71
C ILE A 35 5.03 22.54 17.51
N ASP A 36 5.18 21.73 18.57
CA ASP A 36 4.93 20.29 18.56
C ASP A 36 3.47 19.99 18.20
N SER A 37 2.51 20.81 18.67
CA SER A 37 1.10 20.63 18.29
C SER A 37 0.88 20.72 16.77
N VAL A 38 1.61 21.59 16.07
CA VAL A 38 1.47 21.76 14.62
C VAL A 38 2.31 20.76 13.84
N VAL A 39 3.56 20.56 14.25
CA VAL A 39 4.56 19.80 13.48
C VAL A 39 4.48 18.31 13.74
N LYS A 40 4.23 17.88 14.99
CA LYS A 40 4.27 16.46 15.40
C LYS A 40 2.87 15.89 15.63
N GLU A 41 1.98 16.67 16.22
CA GLU A 41 0.59 16.25 16.48
C GLU A 41 -0.35 16.57 15.31
N PHE A 42 0.17 17.28 14.30
CA PHE A 42 -0.54 17.64 13.07
C PHE A 42 -1.88 18.34 13.35
N ASN A 43 -1.92 19.25 14.33
CA ASN A 43 -3.12 20.02 14.67
C ASN A 43 -3.59 20.83 13.44
N CYS A 44 -4.90 20.81 13.19
CA CYS A 44 -5.56 21.52 12.10
C CYS A 44 -6.53 22.62 12.58
N ASP A 45 -6.61 22.88 13.88
CA ASP A 45 -7.37 24.02 14.42
C ASP A 45 -6.56 25.31 14.25
N VAL A 46 -6.74 25.93 13.09
CA VAL A 46 -6.09 27.16 12.67
C VAL A 46 -6.36 28.31 13.65
N LEU A 47 -7.58 28.42 14.16
CA LEU A 47 -7.97 29.53 15.04
C LEU A 47 -7.28 29.40 16.40
N PHE A 48 -7.22 28.18 16.93
CA PHE A 48 -6.46 27.88 18.13
C PHE A 48 -4.97 28.21 17.96
N VAL A 49 -4.35 27.71 16.87
CA VAL A 49 -2.92 27.94 16.60
C VAL A 49 -2.61 29.43 16.43
N ALA A 50 -3.40 30.15 15.63
CA ALA A 50 -3.21 31.58 15.42
C ALA A 50 -3.35 32.38 16.73
N ARG A 51 -4.31 32.02 17.58
CA ARG A 51 -4.50 32.64 18.89
C ARG A 51 -3.30 32.39 19.81
N GLU A 52 -2.85 31.15 19.97
CA GLU A 52 -1.69 30.84 20.81
C GLU A 52 -0.44 31.60 20.32
N LEU A 53 -0.19 31.62 19.01
CA LEU A 53 0.95 32.34 18.44
C LEU A 53 0.87 33.86 18.65
N SER A 54 -0.32 34.45 18.68
CA SER A 54 -0.50 35.89 18.93
C SER A 54 -0.16 36.31 20.37
N LEU A 55 -0.19 35.36 21.32
CA LEU A 55 0.11 35.61 22.73
C LEU A 55 1.61 35.57 23.04
N HIS A 56 2.44 35.16 22.08
CA HIS A 56 3.86 34.94 22.28
C HIS A 56 4.70 35.82 21.35
N ASP A 57 5.70 36.49 21.92
CA ASP A 57 6.77 37.13 21.17
C ASP A 57 7.92 36.12 21.04
N SER A 58 8.32 35.78 19.80
CA SER A 58 9.44 34.85 19.60
C SER A 58 10.78 35.49 19.96
N GLY A 59 10.87 36.82 20.06
CA GLY A 59 12.14 37.53 20.22
C GLY A 59 13.04 37.49 18.97
N LEU A 60 12.54 36.95 17.86
CA LEU A 60 13.21 37.00 16.56
C LEU A 60 13.03 38.38 15.91
N PRO A 61 13.87 38.74 14.92
CA PRO A 61 13.63 39.91 14.08
C PRO A 61 12.20 39.92 13.52
N SER A 62 11.57 41.10 13.45
CA SER A 62 10.15 41.27 13.10
C SER A 62 9.70 40.45 11.88
N ASP A 63 10.46 40.48 10.78
CA ASP A 63 10.11 39.75 9.57
C ASP A 63 10.23 38.23 9.75
N LYS A 64 11.23 37.76 10.51
CA LYS A 64 11.38 36.34 10.87
C LYS A 64 10.27 35.87 11.81
N ASP A 65 9.92 36.63 12.84
CA ASP A 65 8.81 36.31 13.76
C ASP A 65 7.49 36.18 13.01
N LYS A 66 7.19 37.15 12.15
CA LYS A 66 5.97 37.15 11.35
C LYS A 66 5.96 35.99 10.35
N ALA A 67 7.08 35.71 9.68
CA ALA A 67 7.18 34.59 8.75
C ALA A 67 7.01 33.23 9.45
N LEU A 68 7.64 33.03 10.61
CA LEU A 68 7.51 31.81 11.42
C LEU A 68 6.07 31.59 11.88
N LYS A 69 5.42 32.61 12.43
CA LYS A 69 4.03 32.52 12.89
C LYS A 69 3.08 32.22 11.74
N GLN A 70 3.25 32.91 10.60
CA GLN A 70 2.46 32.65 9.40
C GLN A 70 2.70 31.24 8.86
N LEU A 71 3.94 30.74 8.90
CA LEU A 71 4.28 29.39 8.50
C LEU A 71 3.58 28.35 9.37
N LEU A 72 3.61 28.47 10.70
CA LEU A 72 2.93 27.56 11.62
C LEU A 72 1.40 27.54 11.41
N VAL A 73 0.78 28.71 11.18
CA VAL A 73 -0.65 28.78 10.82
C VAL A 73 -0.92 28.10 9.47
N THR A 74 -0.04 28.31 8.48
CA THR A 74 -0.16 27.70 7.15
C THR A 74 0.02 26.18 7.20
N MET A 75 0.92 25.68 8.04
CA MET A 75 1.10 24.25 8.32
C MET A 75 -0.15 23.65 8.95
N ALA A 76 -0.79 24.33 9.91
CA ALA A 76 -2.04 23.87 10.50
C ALA A 76 -3.16 23.74 9.44
N HIS A 77 -3.27 24.69 8.51
CA HIS A 77 -4.17 24.56 7.36
C HIS A 77 -3.83 23.33 6.49
N ALA A 78 -2.54 23.15 6.17
CA ALA A 78 -2.09 22.05 5.32
C ALA A 78 -2.20 20.67 5.98
N ASN A 79 -2.18 20.60 7.32
CA ASN A 79 -2.34 19.34 8.07
C ASN A 79 -3.71 18.69 7.81
N MET A 80 -4.73 19.45 7.35
CA MET A 80 -6.01 18.88 6.91
C MET A 80 -5.86 17.96 5.69
N ALA A 81 -4.77 18.04 4.94
CA ALA A 81 -4.54 17.16 3.79
C ALA A 81 -4.13 15.74 4.21
N PHE A 82 -3.59 15.52 5.42
CA PHE A 82 -3.07 14.22 5.82
C PHE A 82 -4.13 13.12 5.77
N ASP A 83 -3.72 11.93 5.33
CA ASP A 83 -4.55 10.74 5.22
C ASP A 83 -5.21 10.36 6.55
N GLU A 84 -4.47 10.52 7.66
CA GLU A 84 -4.96 10.24 9.02
C GLU A 84 -6.14 11.12 9.45
N LYS A 85 -6.27 12.35 8.93
CA LYS A 85 -7.38 13.25 9.27
C LYS A 85 -8.69 12.81 8.64
N TRP A 86 -8.60 11.94 7.64
CA TRP A 86 -9.74 11.40 6.93
C TRP A 86 -9.83 9.88 7.09
N SER A 87 -9.20 9.32 8.12
CA SER A 87 -9.29 7.90 8.44
C SER A 87 -8.90 7.01 7.25
N GLY A 88 -7.90 7.42 6.47
CA GLY A 88 -7.43 6.69 5.28
C GLY A 88 -8.33 6.81 4.04
N TYR A 89 -9.43 7.57 4.10
CA TYR A 89 -10.24 7.86 2.92
C TYR A 89 -9.58 8.96 2.08
N GLN A 90 -9.39 8.68 0.79
CA GLN A 90 -8.81 9.66 -0.12
C GLN A 90 -9.73 10.88 -0.29
N LYS A 91 -9.31 12.02 0.25
CA LYS A 91 -10.01 13.30 0.10
C LYS A 91 -9.08 14.39 -0.40
N LYS A 92 -9.53 15.10 -1.43
CA LYS A 92 -8.84 16.29 -1.94
C LYS A 92 -9.32 17.52 -1.18
N LEU A 93 -8.39 18.41 -0.84
CA LEU A 93 -8.74 19.73 -0.34
C LEU A 93 -9.44 20.54 -1.44
N PRO A 94 -10.39 21.42 -1.10
CA PRO A 94 -10.98 22.35 -2.06
C PRO A 94 -9.93 23.24 -2.71
N ASP A 95 -10.11 23.59 -3.99
CA ASP A 95 -9.14 24.40 -4.75
C ASP A 95 -8.85 25.75 -4.09
N GLU A 96 -9.86 26.40 -3.50
CA GLU A 96 -9.71 27.66 -2.78
C GLU A 96 -8.78 27.53 -1.56
N TYR A 97 -8.86 26.41 -0.85
CA TYR A 97 -7.96 26.10 0.27
C TYR A 97 -6.52 25.93 -0.23
N VAL A 98 -6.33 25.19 -1.32
CA VAL A 98 -5.01 24.98 -1.93
C VAL A 98 -4.39 26.32 -2.36
N ILE A 99 -5.18 27.17 -3.02
CA ILE A 99 -4.76 28.51 -3.44
C ILE A 99 -4.38 29.38 -2.23
N GLY A 100 -5.17 29.35 -1.16
CA GLY A 100 -4.89 30.10 0.07
C GLY A 100 -3.56 29.70 0.71
N ILE A 101 -3.31 28.39 0.84
CA ILE A 101 -2.05 27.85 1.38
C ILE A 101 -0.88 28.25 0.48
N ARG A 102 -1.00 28.06 -0.84
CA ARG A 102 0.04 28.44 -1.82
C ARG A 102 0.42 29.91 -1.69
N ASN A 103 -0.56 30.81 -1.68
CA ASN A 103 -0.31 32.25 -1.60
C ASN A 103 0.37 32.62 -0.28
N SER A 104 -0.06 32.02 0.84
CA SER A 104 0.58 32.22 2.13
C SER A 104 2.06 31.81 2.12
N LEU A 105 2.39 30.67 1.52
CA LEU A 105 3.78 30.21 1.38
C LEU A 105 4.63 31.15 0.53
N ILE A 106 4.08 31.66 -0.59
CA ILE A 106 4.77 32.64 -1.43
C ILE A 106 5.10 33.90 -0.61
N ASP A 107 4.16 34.37 0.22
CA ASP A 107 4.37 35.56 1.05
C ASP A 107 5.38 35.31 2.17
N ILE A 108 5.37 34.13 2.79
CA ILE A 108 6.38 33.70 3.78
C ILE A 108 7.78 33.73 3.15
N LEU A 109 7.95 33.18 1.94
CA LEU A 109 9.24 33.14 1.24
C LEU A 109 9.74 34.53 0.85
N LYS A 110 8.84 35.47 0.51
CA LYS A 110 9.19 36.86 0.25
C LYS A 110 9.63 37.58 1.52
N LEU A 111 8.97 37.30 2.64
CA LEU A 111 9.20 37.96 3.92
C LEU A 111 10.53 37.51 4.56
N ASN A 112 10.86 36.22 4.47
CA ASN A 112 12.10 35.66 5.01
C ASN A 112 12.70 34.61 4.04
N PRO A 113 13.39 35.04 2.96
CA PRO A 113 13.93 34.14 1.97
C PRO A 113 15.11 33.33 2.54
N ASN A 114 14.88 32.05 2.77
CA ASN A 114 15.91 31.13 3.25
C ASN A 114 15.65 29.69 2.75
N ILE A 115 16.69 28.85 2.78
CA ILE A 115 16.65 27.50 2.22
C ILE A 115 15.69 26.60 3.01
N GLU A 116 15.66 26.73 4.33
CA GLU A 116 14.77 25.95 5.20
C GLU A 116 13.30 26.18 4.83
N TYR A 117 12.87 27.45 4.76
CA TYR A 117 11.49 27.78 4.41
C TYR A 117 11.14 27.40 2.98
N LEU A 118 12.11 27.44 2.06
CA LEU A 118 11.93 26.93 0.70
C LEU A 118 11.64 25.42 0.69
N VAL A 119 12.41 24.62 1.45
CA VAL A 119 12.18 23.18 1.58
C VAL A 119 10.83 22.89 2.22
N ILE A 120 10.47 23.62 3.28
CA ILE A 120 9.17 23.46 3.95
C ILE A 120 8.02 23.82 2.99
N ALA A 121 8.15 24.89 2.21
CA ALA A 121 7.15 25.27 1.22
C ALA A 121 6.96 24.18 0.16
N ILE A 122 8.04 23.57 -0.33
CA ILE A 122 8.00 22.43 -1.26
C ILE A 122 7.25 21.26 -0.63
N GLN A 123 7.58 20.88 0.60
CA GLN A 123 6.90 19.79 1.31
C GLN A 123 5.41 20.08 1.51
N ILE A 124 5.04 21.29 1.92
CA ILE A 124 3.63 21.66 2.14
C ILE A 124 2.84 21.68 0.83
N LEU A 125 3.39 22.27 -0.25
CA LEU A 125 2.76 22.29 -1.57
C LEU A 125 2.55 20.86 -2.09
N PHE A 126 3.57 20.02 -1.95
CA PHE A 126 3.45 18.61 -2.31
C PHE A 126 2.35 17.93 -1.48
N ARG A 127 2.33 18.11 -0.15
CA ARG A 127 1.32 17.53 0.77
C ARG A 127 -0.11 17.82 0.34
N ILE A 128 -0.40 19.07 -0.03
CA ILE A 128 -1.77 19.51 -0.40
C ILE A 128 -2.14 19.15 -1.85
N GLY A 129 -1.28 18.47 -2.58
CA GLY A 129 -1.51 18.06 -3.97
C GLY A 129 -1.21 19.14 -5.01
N ASP A 130 -0.54 20.23 -4.64
CA ASP A 130 -0.13 21.31 -5.54
C ASP A 130 1.22 21.01 -6.20
N VAL A 131 1.21 19.95 -7.01
CA VAL A 131 2.42 19.36 -7.60
C VAL A 131 3.15 20.33 -8.52
N ASP A 132 2.44 21.09 -9.36
CA ASP A 132 3.11 22.03 -10.28
C ASP A 132 3.92 23.08 -9.51
N SER A 133 3.34 23.64 -8.45
CA SER A 133 3.99 24.69 -7.66
C SER A 133 5.20 24.14 -6.91
N SER A 134 5.11 22.92 -6.37
CA SER A 134 6.23 22.19 -5.76
C SER A 134 7.37 22.00 -6.76
N VAL A 135 7.09 21.44 -7.94
CA VAL A 135 8.10 21.20 -8.98
C VAL A 135 8.71 22.50 -9.48
N ASN A 136 7.90 23.55 -9.67
CA ASN A 136 8.39 24.88 -10.06
C ASN A 136 9.36 25.47 -9.03
N LEU A 137 9.08 25.33 -7.73
CA LEU A 137 10.01 25.77 -6.69
C LEU A 137 11.32 24.98 -6.72
N ILE A 138 11.26 23.66 -6.93
CA ILE A 138 12.45 22.82 -7.05
C ILE A 138 13.30 23.24 -8.26
N ASN A 139 12.68 23.30 -9.45
CA ASN A 139 13.40 23.60 -10.69
C ASN A 139 14.03 24.99 -10.68
N ASN A 140 13.34 26.00 -10.17
CA ASN A 140 13.86 27.37 -10.11
C ASN A 140 14.98 27.56 -9.07
N ASN A 141 15.15 26.62 -8.12
CA ASN A 141 16.12 26.71 -7.03
C ASN A 141 17.04 25.48 -6.95
N PHE A 142 17.14 24.70 -8.02
CA PHE A 142 17.78 23.37 -8.01
C PHE A 142 19.23 23.41 -7.50
N SER A 143 20.00 24.43 -7.89
CA SER A 143 21.39 24.61 -7.45
C SER A 143 21.53 24.81 -5.94
N THR A 144 20.58 25.50 -5.32
CA THR A 144 20.51 25.72 -3.86
C THR A 144 20.00 24.47 -3.14
N LEU A 145 19.12 23.69 -3.77
CA LEU A 145 18.50 22.49 -3.22
C LEU A 145 19.29 21.20 -3.45
N LYS A 146 20.46 21.25 -4.09
CA LYS A 146 21.26 20.07 -4.45
C LYS A 146 21.58 19.11 -3.29
N ASN A 147 21.55 19.60 -2.04
CA ASN A 147 21.82 18.84 -0.82
C ASN A 147 20.56 18.60 0.02
N SER A 148 19.35 18.86 -0.50
CA SER A 148 18.10 18.69 0.24
C SER A 148 17.50 17.31 -0.03
N PRO A 149 17.53 16.37 0.95
CA PRO A 149 16.92 15.06 0.76
C PRO A 149 15.42 15.19 0.46
N ALA A 150 14.69 16.06 1.17
CA ALA A 150 13.26 16.25 0.97
C ALA A 150 12.90 16.64 -0.47
N ALA A 151 13.63 17.59 -1.08
CA ALA A 151 13.39 18.00 -2.46
C ALA A 151 13.64 16.85 -3.46
N PHE A 152 14.73 16.09 -3.28
CA PHE A 152 15.05 14.94 -4.13
C PHE A 152 14.03 13.80 -3.99
N LYS A 153 13.63 13.46 -2.77
CA LYS A 153 12.65 12.40 -2.50
C LYS A 153 11.28 12.72 -3.08
N ILE A 154 10.82 13.97 -2.94
CA ILE A 154 9.56 14.46 -3.53
C ILE A 154 9.64 14.42 -5.05
N LEU A 155 10.71 14.94 -5.65
CA LEU A 155 10.85 14.94 -7.10
C LEU A 155 10.93 13.52 -7.67
N LEU A 156 11.67 12.62 -7.01
CA LEU A 156 11.73 11.21 -7.37
C LEU A 156 10.33 10.57 -7.33
N MET A 157 9.56 10.75 -6.26
CA MET A 157 8.19 10.23 -6.17
C MET A 157 7.29 10.73 -7.29
N ILE A 158 7.36 12.02 -7.62
CA ILE A 158 6.61 12.60 -8.74
C ILE A 158 7.00 11.92 -10.05
N CYS A 159 8.30 11.80 -10.34
CA CYS A 159 8.78 11.15 -11.56
C CYS A 159 8.39 9.66 -11.63
N VAL A 160 8.44 8.93 -10.51
CA VAL A 160 8.02 7.52 -10.44
C VAL A 160 6.53 7.38 -10.74
N ILE A 161 5.68 8.23 -10.17
CA ILE A 161 4.22 8.18 -10.35
C ILE A 161 3.79 8.61 -11.76
N GLU A 162 4.50 9.56 -12.35
CA GLU A 162 4.29 9.97 -13.74
C GLU A 162 4.90 8.99 -14.76
N GLU A 163 5.67 8.00 -14.29
CA GLU A 163 6.50 7.12 -15.13
C GLU A 163 7.47 7.89 -16.06
N ASP A 164 7.95 9.06 -15.62
CA ASP A 164 8.94 9.86 -16.35
C ASP A 164 10.36 9.36 -16.07
N TYR A 165 10.73 8.29 -16.76
CA TYR A 165 12.03 7.64 -16.58
C TYR A 165 13.20 8.46 -17.15
N GLU A 166 12.94 9.41 -18.04
CA GLU A 166 13.97 10.34 -18.56
C GLU A 166 14.46 11.27 -17.44
N LEU A 167 13.53 11.84 -16.65
CA LEU A 167 13.85 12.66 -15.49
C LEU A 167 14.28 11.83 -14.27
N THR A 168 13.78 10.59 -14.14
CA THR A 168 14.12 9.71 -13.03
C THR A 168 15.59 9.28 -13.06
N LEU A 169 16.15 8.93 -14.22
CA LEU A 169 17.53 8.43 -14.34
C LEU A 169 18.61 9.36 -13.74
N PRO A 170 18.67 10.67 -14.05
CA PRO A 170 19.66 11.55 -13.44
C PRO A 170 19.48 11.70 -11.93
N LEU A 171 18.24 11.65 -11.41
CA LEU A 171 17.98 11.68 -9.96
C LEU A 171 18.54 10.44 -9.26
N ILE A 172 18.28 9.25 -9.82
CA ILE A 172 18.84 7.99 -9.28
C ILE A 172 20.36 8.06 -9.23
N LYS A 173 21.01 8.53 -10.31
CA LYS A 173 22.48 8.63 -10.36
C LYS A 173 23.02 9.53 -9.26
N GLU A 174 22.38 10.67 -9.02
CA GLU A 174 22.80 11.59 -7.97
C GLU A 174 22.57 10.98 -6.58
N MET A 175 21.37 10.45 -6.30
CA MET A 175 21.02 9.88 -5.00
C MET A 175 21.85 8.65 -4.65
N THR A 176 22.17 7.80 -5.64
CA THR A 176 23.04 6.62 -5.44
C THR A 176 24.51 7.01 -5.26
N SER A 177 24.93 8.15 -5.81
CA SER A 177 26.27 8.72 -5.58
C SER A 177 26.38 9.48 -4.25
N ASN A 178 25.26 9.94 -3.69
CA ASN A 178 25.19 10.69 -2.45
C ASN A 178 24.15 10.10 -1.49
N GLN A 179 24.59 9.13 -0.67
CA GLN A 179 23.73 8.40 0.27
C GLN A 179 22.95 9.29 1.25
N HIS A 180 23.41 10.51 1.53
CA HIS A 180 22.68 11.47 2.39
C HIS A 180 21.31 11.85 1.81
N LEU A 181 21.15 11.86 0.47
CA LEU A 181 19.88 12.16 -0.19
C LEU A 181 18.86 11.02 -0.02
N ILE A 182 19.33 9.80 0.25
CA ILE A 182 18.51 8.62 0.52
C ILE A 182 18.20 8.53 2.02
N GLY A 183 19.24 8.49 2.86
CA GLY A 183 19.14 8.18 4.27
C GLY A 183 18.73 6.72 4.51
N GLU A 184 18.00 6.46 5.60
CA GLU A 184 17.46 5.14 5.97
C GLU A 184 16.02 4.94 5.47
N ASP A 185 15.62 5.69 4.45
CA ASP A 185 14.23 5.77 3.98
C ASP A 185 13.87 4.59 3.07
N LEU A 186 13.13 3.63 3.62
CA LEU A 186 12.74 2.39 2.93
C LEU A 186 11.88 2.66 1.68
N MET A 187 11.06 3.70 1.68
CA MET A 187 10.25 4.06 0.51
C MET A 187 11.13 4.59 -0.62
N VAL A 188 12.17 5.37 -0.29
CA VAL A 188 13.14 5.84 -1.28
C VAL A 188 13.91 4.67 -1.86
N LEU A 189 14.39 3.74 -1.03
CA LEU A 189 15.05 2.53 -1.50
C LEU A 189 14.14 1.73 -2.45
N LEU A 190 12.85 1.56 -2.11
CA LEU A 190 11.86 0.91 -2.96
C LEU A 190 11.71 1.63 -4.31
N MET A 191 11.55 2.95 -4.31
CA MET A 191 11.47 3.76 -5.54
C MET A 191 12.73 3.60 -6.39
N LEU A 192 13.92 3.62 -5.79
CA LEU A 192 15.19 3.49 -6.51
C LEU A 192 15.29 2.12 -7.17
N VAL A 193 15.11 1.01 -6.44
CA VAL A 193 15.26 -0.33 -7.02
C VAL A 193 14.21 -0.62 -8.10
N CYS A 194 12.96 -0.20 -7.89
CA CYS A 194 11.89 -0.35 -8.88
C CYS A 194 12.17 0.48 -10.14
N SER A 195 12.69 1.69 -9.97
CA SER A 195 13.01 2.55 -11.11
C SER A 195 14.23 2.06 -11.88
N ILE A 196 15.26 1.55 -11.20
CA ILE A 196 16.40 0.87 -11.84
C ILE A 196 15.88 -0.30 -12.68
N TYR A 197 14.96 -1.10 -12.14
CA TYR A 197 14.33 -2.19 -12.87
C TYR A 197 13.58 -1.70 -14.13
N ARG A 198 12.73 -0.69 -13.99
CA ARG A 198 11.97 -0.11 -15.12
C ARG A 198 12.86 0.56 -16.17
N LEU A 199 14.07 0.97 -15.80
CA LEU A 199 15.12 1.46 -16.69
C LEU A 199 15.94 0.33 -17.35
N GLY A 200 15.56 -0.94 -17.14
CA GLY A 200 16.19 -2.13 -17.73
C GLY A 200 17.31 -2.76 -16.90
N GLY A 201 17.54 -2.27 -15.68
CA GLY A 201 18.48 -2.85 -14.72
C GLY A 201 17.88 -4.03 -13.94
N TYR A 202 18.73 -4.73 -13.18
CA TYR A 202 18.32 -5.83 -12.31
C TYR A 202 19.06 -5.68 -10.98
N PRO A 203 18.58 -4.79 -10.07
CA PRO A 203 19.24 -4.61 -8.78
C PRO A 203 19.19 -5.91 -7.98
N ASP A 204 20.24 -6.17 -7.20
CA ASP A 204 20.43 -7.40 -6.41
C ASP A 204 20.44 -7.15 -4.89
N SER A 205 20.32 -5.89 -4.48
CA SER A 205 20.34 -5.42 -3.09
C SER A 205 19.06 -4.66 -2.75
N PHE A 206 18.65 -4.71 -1.48
CA PHE A 206 17.34 -4.30 -0.95
C PHE A 206 16.16 -5.13 -1.48
N ILE A 207 15.97 -5.20 -2.80
CA ILE A 207 15.14 -6.21 -3.47
C ILE A 207 15.95 -6.76 -4.64
N ASN A 208 16.05 -8.08 -4.72
CA ASN A 208 16.79 -8.81 -5.74
C ASN A 208 15.87 -9.16 -6.93
N PHE A 209 16.06 -8.44 -8.03
CA PHE A 209 15.37 -8.63 -9.30
C PHE A 209 16.07 -9.61 -10.24
N SER A 210 17.30 -10.03 -9.95
CA SER A 210 18.03 -10.96 -10.84
C SER A 210 17.34 -12.31 -10.97
N SER A 211 16.54 -12.70 -9.97
CA SER A 211 15.66 -13.88 -10.02
C SER A 211 14.66 -13.88 -11.20
N LEU A 212 14.36 -12.71 -11.79
CA LEU A 212 13.49 -12.62 -12.97
C LEU A 212 14.19 -13.07 -14.26
N LEU A 213 15.53 -13.04 -14.29
CA LEU A 213 16.35 -13.48 -15.42
C LEU A 213 16.47 -15.01 -15.50
N ASP A 214 16.29 -15.69 -14.37
CA ASP A 214 16.40 -17.14 -14.33
C ASP A 214 15.20 -17.77 -15.05
N GLU A 215 15.48 -18.51 -16.13
CA GLU A 215 14.45 -19.26 -16.86
C GLU A 215 13.97 -20.50 -16.08
N LYS A 216 14.71 -20.89 -15.03
CA LYS A 216 14.39 -22.04 -14.19
C LYS A 216 13.83 -21.57 -12.86
N SER A 217 12.58 -21.96 -12.62
CA SER A 217 11.95 -21.90 -11.29
C SER A 217 12.90 -22.44 -10.22
N HIS A 218 13.08 -21.69 -9.13
CA HIS A 218 13.75 -22.25 -7.97
C HIS A 218 12.81 -23.30 -7.37
N SER A 219 13.29 -24.54 -7.23
CA SER A 219 12.51 -25.62 -6.61
C SER A 219 12.27 -25.30 -5.14
N ILE A 220 11.10 -24.75 -4.83
CA ILE A 220 10.64 -24.52 -3.46
C ILE A 220 10.16 -25.87 -2.90
N SER A 221 10.69 -26.27 -1.74
CA SER A 221 10.26 -27.52 -1.10
C SER A 221 8.79 -27.40 -0.65
N ASN A 222 7.98 -28.41 -1.00
CA ASN A 222 6.59 -28.51 -0.56
C ASN A 222 6.44 -29.34 0.73
N ASP A 223 7.53 -29.89 1.26
CA ASP A 223 7.52 -30.81 2.41
C ASP A 223 7.11 -30.12 3.72
N GLU A 224 7.11 -28.79 3.73
CA GLU A 224 6.79 -27.97 4.90
C GLU A 224 5.28 -27.75 5.09
N TYR A 225 4.46 -28.08 4.10
CA TYR A 225 3.00 -27.87 4.15
C TYR A 225 2.27 -29.04 4.81
N ASN A 226 1.79 -28.80 6.04
CA ASN A 226 0.99 -29.78 6.78
C ASN A 226 -0.50 -29.62 6.50
N TRP A 227 -1.17 -30.67 6.02
CA TRP A 227 -2.62 -30.65 5.78
C TRP A 227 -3.40 -30.94 7.06
N ILE A 228 -4.20 -29.96 7.49
CA ILE A 228 -5.08 -30.07 8.66
C ILE A 228 -6.46 -30.58 8.26
N VAL A 229 -6.99 -30.05 7.15
CA VAL A 229 -8.26 -30.46 6.54
C VAL A 229 -8.05 -30.57 5.03
N ARG A 230 -8.27 -31.76 4.48
CA ARG A 230 -8.11 -31.99 3.03
C ARG A 230 -9.34 -31.51 2.27
N LYS A 231 -9.11 -30.95 1.08
CA LYS A 231 -10.16 -30.55 0.16
C LYS A 231 -10.90 -31.75 -0.42
N ASN A 232 -12.21 -31.65 -0.63
CA ASN A 232 -12.92 -32.56 -1.52
C ASN A 232 -12.65 -32.19 -2.99
N HIS A 233 -11.90 -33.03 -3.70
CA HIS A 233 -11.51 -32.81 -5.10
C HIS A 233 -12.66 -32.97 -6.13
N GLN A 234 -13.80 -33.52 -5.72
CA GLN A 234 -14.98 -33.60 -6.59
C GLN A 234 -15.59 -32.22 -6.83
N ASN A 235 -15.41 -31.28 -5.89
CA ASN A 235 -15.90 -29.92 -6.04
C ASN A 235 -14.87 -29.07 -6.82
N LYS A 236 -15.29 -28.63 -8.02
CA LYS A 236 -14.47 -27.86 -8.96
C LYS A 236 -14.68 -26.35 -8.93
N LYS A 237 -15.44 -25.82 -7.96
CA LYS A 237 -15.56 -24.37 -7.73
C LYS A 237 -14.17 -23.73 -7.56
N THR A 238 -14.03 -22.47 -7.99
CA THR A 238 -12.85 -21.67 -7.67
C THR A 238 -12.60 -21.69 -6.16
N THR A 239 -11.35 -21.84 -5.74
CA THR A 239 -10.98 -21.86 -4.32
C THR A 239 -10.41 -20.52 -3.92
N ILE A 240 -11.03 -19.86 -2.94
CA ILE A 240 -10.47 -18.66 -2.31
C ILE A 240 -9.35 -19.10 -1.38
N ILE A 241 -8.16 -18.49 -1.54
CA ILE A 241 -7.03 -18.67 -0.61
C ILE A 241 -7.01 -17.48 0.36
N ILE A 242 -7.11 -17.78 1.65
CA ILE A 242 -6.88 -16.83 2.74
C ILE A 242 -5.68 -17.34 3.54
N ALA A 243 -4.61 -16.53 3.60
CA ALA A 243 -3.42 -16.83 4.39
C ALA A 243 -3.31 -15.87 5.58
N CYS A 244 -3.04 -16.41 6.77
CA CYS A 244 -3.01 -15.61 7.99
C CYS A 244 -2.19 -16.29 9.10
N ASP A 245 -1.77 -15.52 10.10
CA ASP A 245 -1.39 -16.08 11.39
C ASP A 245 -2.62 -16.36 12.27
N VAL A 246 -2.41 -16.94 13.45
CA VAL A 246 -3.48 -17.26 14.40
C VAL A 246 -4.28 -16.02 14.82
N LYS A 247 -3.63 -14.87 15.02
CA LYS A 247 -4.35 -13.65 15.44
C LYS A 247 -5.25 -13.15 14.31
N TYR A 248 -4.71 -13.06 13.10
CA TYR A 248 -5.43 -12.65 11.89
C TYR A 248 -6.53 -13.63 11.51
N TYR A 249 -6.39 -14.92 11.84
CA TYR A 249 -7.45 -15.89 11.64
C TYR A 249 -8.73 -15.47 12.38
N TYR A 250 -8.63 -15.23 13.69
CA TYR A 250 -9.80 -14.83 14.49
C TYR A 250 -10.25 -13.40 14.18
N GLU A 251 -9.32 -12.48 13.97
CA GLU A 251 -9.65 -11.08 13.75
C GLU A 251 -10.25 -10.83 12.36
N HIS A 252 -9.81 -11.55 11.33
CA HIS A 252 -10.10 -11.19 9.93
C HIS A 252 -10.55 -12.37 9.06
N ALA A 253 -9.89 -13.53 9.12
CA ALA A 253 -10.23 -14.67 8.25
C ALA A 253 -11.63 -15.24 8.55
N ILE A 254 -12.06 -15.27 9.82
CA ILE A 254 -13.41 -15.69 10.20
C ILE A 254 -14.48 -14.74 9.61
N PRO A 255 -14.42 -13.41 9.82
CA PRO A 255 -15.31 -12.48 9.13
C PRO A 255 -15.30 -12.59 7.60
N ALA A 256 -14.12 -12.77 6.99
CA ALA A 256 -14.00 -12.98 5.56
C ALA A 256 -14.75 -14.25 5.11
N LEU A 257 -14.57 -15.37 5.81
CA LEU A 257 -15.30 -16.62 5.60
C LEU A 257 -16.82 -16.40 5.68
N TYR A 258 -17.31 -15.69 6.69
CA TYR A 258 -18.73 -15.38 6.83
C TYR A 258 -19.25 -14.50 5.70
N SER A 259 -18.45 -13.53 5.23
CA SER A 259 -18.82 -12.69 4.08
C SER A 259 -18.93 -13.50 2.78
N ILE A 260 -18.03 -14.48 2.58
CA ILE A 260 -18.06 -15.42 1.46
C ILE A 260 -19.31 -16.30 1.58
N TYR A 261 -19.63 -16.81 2.77
CA TYR A 261 -20.83 -17.61 2.98
C TYR A 261 -22.11 -16.81 2.69
N GLU A 262 -22.20 -15.57 3.18
CA GLU A 262 -23.36 -14.68 3.03
C GLU A 262 -23.72 -14.43 1.56
N THR A 263 -22.71 -14.31 0.69
CA THR A 263 -22.89 -13.80 -0.67
C THR A 263 -22.55 -14.80 -1.77
N ASN A 264 -21.73 -15.81 -1.48
CA ASN A 264 -21.06 -16.64 -2.49
C ASN A 264 -20.86 -18.11 -2.09
N LYS A 265 -21.62 -18.64 -1.12
CA LYS A 265 -21.46 -20.05 -0.67
C LYS A 265 -21.57 -21.10 -1.77
N ASP A 266 -22.33 -20.82 -2.82
CA ASP A 266 -22.51 -21.73 -3.95
C ASP A 266 -21.47 -21.55 -5.05
N SER A 267 -20.69 -20.47 -4.99
CA SER A 267 -19.73 -20.07 -6.03
C SER A 267 -18.29 -20.45 -5.71
N PHE A 268 -17.92 -20.56 -4.42
CA PHE A 268 -16.55 -20.78 -4.00
C PHE A 268 -16.34 -22.00 -3.10
N ASN A 269 -15.12 -22.54 -3.17
CA ASN A 269 -14.49 -23.25 -2.06
C ASN A 269 -13.64 -22.27 -1.24
N VAL A 270 -13.31 -22.60 0.01
CA VAL A 270 -12.36 -21.82 0.82
C VAL A 270 -11.19 -22.68 1.29
N HIS A 271 -9.97 -22.17 1.12
CA HIS A 271 -8.76 -22.73 1.70
C HIS A 271 -8.11 -21.73 2.64
N ILE A 272 -7.85 -22.16 3.87
CA ILE A 272 -7.19 -21.36 4.89
C ILE A 272 -5.77 -21.88 5.10
N HIS A 273 -4.78 -21.06 4.79
CA HIS A 273 -3.37 -21.36 5.04
C HIS A 273 -2.91 -20.63 6.30
N VAL A 274 -2.59 -21.38 7.37
CA VAL A 274 -2.30 -20.77 8.68
C VAL A 274 -0.83 -20.90 9.04
N TYR A 275 -0.18 -19.76 9.24
CA TYR A 275 1.19 -19.70 9.76
C TYR A 275 1.20 -19.95 11.26
N ASN A 276 2.08 -20.85 11.71
CA ASN A 276 2.29 -21.17 13.12
C ASN A 276 0.99 -21.54 13.85
N ILE A 277 0.15 -22.36 13.21
CA ILE A 277 -1.16 -22.78 13.73
C ILE A 277 -1.05 -23.43 15.12
N ASP A 278 -2.01 -23.14 15.99
CA ASP A 278 -2.18 -23.83 17.27
C ASP A 278 -3.32 -24.87 17.22
N GLU A 279 -3.42 -25.68 18.28
CA GLU A 279 -4.44 -26.74 18.36
C GLU A 279 -5.86 -26.17 18.38
N GLY A 280 -6.09 -25.05 19.10
CA GLY A 280 -7.41 -24.41 19.20
C GLY A 280 -7.93 -23.94 17.84
N THR A 281 -7.07 -23.29 17.06
CA THR A 281 -7.35 -22.83 15.70
C THR A 281 -7.59 -24.01 14.76
N SER A 282 -6.79 -25.08 14.90
CA SER A 282 -6.99 -26.31 14.12
C SER A 282 -8.36 -26.95 14.38
N VAL A 283 -8.81 -26.98 15.63
CA VAL A 283 -10.15 -27.48 16.01
C VAL A 283 -11.24 -26.55 15.48
N ASP A 284 -11.09 -25.24 15.62
CA ASP A 284 -12.08 -24.28 15.13
C ASP A 284 -12.31 -24.40 13.62
N ILE A 285 -11.24 -24.53 12.83
CA ILE A 285 -11.33 -24.70 11.37
C ILE A 285 -12.07 -26.00 11.00
N LYS A 286 -11.82 -27.11 11.73
CA LYS A 286 -12.54 -28.37 11.52
C LYS A 286 -14.03 -28.21 11.81
N ASN A 287 -14.38 -27.54 12.90
CA ASN A 287 -15.77 -27.24 13.23
C ASN A 287 -16.42 -26.35 12.16
N LYS A 288 -15.72 -25.35 11.63
CA LYS A 288 -16.25 -24.52 10.54
C LYS A 288 -16.45 -25.30 9.23
N ASN A 289 -15.56 -26.23 8.91
CA ASN A 289 -15.74 -27.11 7.77
C ASN A 289 -17.01 -27.97 7.90
N GLU A 290 -17.34 -28.44 9.09
CA GLU A 290 -18.59 -29.16 9.37
C GLU A 290 -19.82 -28.22 9.34
N GLN A 291 -19.67 -27.00 9.87
CA GLN A 291 -20.75 -26.00 9.96
C GLN A 291 -21.16 -25.44 8.59
N PHE A 292 -20.21 -25.28 7.67
CA PHE A 292 -20.42 -24.65 6.35
C PHE A 292 -20.02 -25.58 5.20
N PRO A 293 -20.72 -26.72 5.01
CA PRO A 293 -20.34 -27.72 4.00
C PRO A 293 -20.39 -27.18 2.56
N GLU A 294 -21.19 -26.14 2.28
CA GLU A 294 -21.26 -25.53 0.95
C GLU A 294 -19.92 -24.92 0.48
N LEU A 295 -19.09 -24.50 1.44
CA LEU A 295 -17.78 -23.88 1.20
C LEU A 295 -16.62 -24.87 1.07
N ASN A 296 -16.82 -26.17 1.37
CA ASN A 296 -15.79 -27.20 1.25
C ASN A 296 -14.44 -26.73 1.82
N ILE A 297 -14.45 -26.33 3.10
CA ILE A 297 -13.33 -25.65 3.74
C ILE A 297 -12.16 -26.62 3.85
N SER A 298 -10.99 -26.18 3.41
CA SER A 298 -9.74 -26.94 3.55
C SER A 298 -8.67 -26.10 4.23
N CYS A 299 -7.66 -26.75 4.79
CA CYS A 299 -6.64 -26.05 5.56
C CYS A 299 -5.27 -26.73 5.49
N THR A 300 -4.26 -25.89 5.29
CA THR A 300 -2.84 -26.22 5.45
C THR A 300 -2.20 -25.32 6.50
N ALA A 301 -1.08 -25.77 7.03
CA ALA A 301 -0.26 -25.00 7.95
C ALA A 301 1.22 -25.07 7.57
N GLU A 302 1.92 -23.96 7.80
CA GLU A 302 3.37 -23.81 7.64
C GLU A 302 3.95 -23.29 8.97
N ARG A 303 5.12 -23.79 9.37
CA ARG A 303 5.78 -23.35 10.61
C ARG A 303 7.00 -22.51 10.29
N LEU A 304 7.03 -21.31 10.84
CA LEU A 304 8.07 -20.31 10.57
C LEU A 304 8.74 -19.87 11.87
N SER A 305 10.06 -19.67 11.82
CA SER A 305 10.79 -19.02 12.90
C SER A 305 10.30 -17.59 13.08
N THR A 306 10.20 -17.14 14.32
CA THR A 306 9.78 -15.76 14.63
C THR A 306 10.88 -14.78 14.21
N SER A 307 10.52 -13.80 13.37
CA SER A 307 11.38 -12.69 12.93
C SER A 307 10.72 -11.33 13.21
N SER A 308 11.46 -10.23 13.12
CA SER A 308 10.91 -8.88 13.31
C SER A 308 9.95 -8.43 12.20
N ASN A 309 10.01 -9.07 11.02
CA ASN A 309 9.27 -8.65 9.81
C ASN A 309 8.17 -9.65 9.39
N MET A 310 7.66 -10.45 10.34
CA MET A 310 6.72 -11.54 10.07
C MET A 310 5.49 -11.12 9.26
N SER A 311 4.96 -9.90 9.42
CA SER A 311 3.80 -9.46 8.65
C SER A 311 4.06 -9.34 7.15
N ALA A 312 5.23 -8.82 6.75
CA ALA A 312 5.61 -8.73 5.33
C ALA A 312 5.93 -10.12 4.76
N ASP A 313 6.55 -10.98 5.57
CA ASP A 313 6.84 -12.36 5.19
C ASP A 313 5.57 -13.16 4.96
N TYR A 314 4.59 -13.09 5.88
CA TYR A 314 3.32 -13.79 5.76
C TYR A 314 2.51 -13.31 4.54
N ALA A 315 2.44 -11.98 4.33
CA ALA A 315 1.79 -11.40 3.17
C ALA A 315 2.43 -11.86 1.84
N SER A 316 3.75 -12.06 1.82
CA SER A 316 4.46 -12.48 0.61
C SER A 316 4.42 -14.01 0.40
N ARG A 317 4.59 -14.79 1.48
CA ARG A 317 4.61 -16.27 1.42
C ARG A 317 3.31 -16.87 0.93
N ARG A 318 2.17 -16.17 1.02
CA ARG A 318 0.90 -16.65 0.45
C ARG A 318 0.99 -16.91 -1.06
N PHE A 319 1.83 -16.16 -1.78
CA PHE A 319 2.04 -16.38 -3.22
C PHE A 319 3.01 -17.52 -3.51
N ILE A 320 3.95 -17.78 -2.60
CA ILE A 320 4.73 -19.02 -2.62
C ILE A 320 3.81 -20.22 -2.46
N PHE A 321 2.95 -20.19 -1.43
CA PHE A 321 1.95 -21.23 -1.21
C PHE A 321 0.98 -21.35 -2.39
N ALA A 322 0.55 -20.24 -3.00
CA ALA A 322 -0.38 -20.27 -4.13
C ALA A 322 0.16 -21.05 -5.35
N ASN A 323 1.47 -21.00 -5.60
CA ASN A 323 2.09 -21.81 -6.67
C ASN A 323 1.89 -23.32 -6.41
N TYR A 324 2.14 -23.77 -5.18
CA TYR A 324 1.83 -25.14 -4.75
C TYR A 324 0.32 -25.44 -4.81
N ALA A 325 -0.49 -24.54 -4.25
CA ALA A 325 -1.93 -24.71 -4.09
C ALA A 325 -2.66 -24.85 -5.42
N LEU A 326 -2.21 -24.18 -6.48
CA LEU A 326 -2.82 -24.24 -7.81
C LEU A 326 -2.81 -25.67 -8.36
N SER A 327 -1.76 -26.43 -8.07
CA SER A 327 -1.66 -27.85 -8.41
C SER A 327 -2.31 -28.74 -7.35
N ALA A 328 -2.08 -28.47 -6.06
CA ALA A 328 -2.54 -29.32 -4.98
C ALA A 328 -4.07 -29.30 -4.78
N LEU A 329 -4.74 -28.17 -5.05
CA LEU A 329 -6.20 -28.03 -4.91
C LEU A 329 -6.94 -28.42 -6.20
N ASP A 330 -6.25 -28.42 -7.35
CA ASP A 330 -6.79 -28.81 -8.66
C ASP A 330 -8.09 -28.04 -9.05
N THR A 331 -8.06 -26.72 -8.83
CA THR A 331 -9.09 -25.74 -9.21
C THR A 331 -8.48 -24.36 -9.43
N PRO A 332 -9.16 -23.44 -10.16
CA PRO A 332 -8.79 -22.03 -10.17
C PRO A 332 -8.69 -21.47 -8.75
N LEU A 333 -7.81 -20.50 -8.55
CA LEU A 333 -7.59 -19.83 -7.27
C LEU A 333 -8.01 -18.36 -7.33
N LEU A 334 -8.58 -17.88 -6.23
CA LEU A 334 -8.72 -16.46 -5.96
C LEU A 334 -7.98 -16.14 -4.66
N ILE A 335 -6.86 -15.44 -4.76
CA ILE A 335 -6.01 -15.09 -3.63
C ILE A 335 -6.45 -13.72 -3.12
N LEU A 336 -6.80 -13.65 -1.84
CA LEU A 336 -7.30 -12.44 -1.20
C LEU A 336 -6.51 -12.13 0.08
N ASP A 337 -6.55 -10.87 0.53
CA ASP A 337 -6.16 -10.53 1.90
C ASP A 337 -7.17 -11.10 2.90
N ALA A 338 -6.68 -11.45 4.10
CA ALA A 338 -7.53 -11.97 5.17
C ALA A 338 -8.51 -10.92 5.71
N ASP A 339 -8.16 -9.63 5.62
CA ASP A 339 -9.01 -8.50 6.02
C ASP A 339 -9.95 -8.01 4.88
N CYS A 340 -10.14 -8.91 3.93
CA CYS A 340 -11.29 -9.17 3.09
C CYS A 340 -12.74 -9.09 3.60
N LEU A 341 -13.67 -8.36 2.96
CA LEU A 341 -15.12 -8.64 3.08
C LEU A 341 -15.84 -8.61 1.73
N LEU A 342 -16.42 -9.74 1.31
CA LEU A 342 -17.23 -9.82 0.08
C LEU A 342 -18.63 -9.22 0.30
N ARG A 343 -19.11 -8.51 -0.72
CA ARG A 343 -20.36 -7.72 -0.69
C ARG A 343 -21.33 -8.06 -1.82
N LYS A 344 -20.85 -8.68 -2.90
CA LYS A 344 -21.65 -9.02 -4.08
C LYS A 344 -21.39 -10.44 -4.53
N ASP A 345 -22.34 -10.97 -5.30
CA ASP A 345 -22.21 -12.27 -5.94
C ASP A 345 -21.15 -12.22 -7.06
N TRP A 346 -20.30 -13.23 -7.10
CA TRP A 346 -19.15 -13.37 -8.00
C TRP A 346 -19.57 -13.49 -9.47
N LEU A 347 -20.53 -14.38 -9.75
CA LEU A 347 -20.90 -14.73 -11.12
C LEU A 347 -21.59 -13.59 -11.85
N SER A 348 -22.38 -12.79 -11.13
CA SER A 348 -22.98 -11.56 -11.64
C SER A 348 -22.00 -10.39 -11.74
N SER A 349 -20.86 -10.47 -11.05
CA SER A 349 -19.88 -9.38 -10.94
C SER A 349 -18.72 -9.49 -11.94
N ILE A 350 -18.23 -10.70 -12.23
CA ILE A 350 -16.99 -10.90 -13.00
C ILE A 350 -17.12 -12.13 -13.92
N GLN A 351 -16.96 -11.95 -15.22
CA GLN A 351 -16.93 -13.05 -16.20
C GLN A 351 -15.53 -13.67 -16.29
N THR A 352 -15.21 -14.59 -15.37
CA THR A 352 -13.85 -15.17 -15.29
C THR A 352 -13.55 -16.27 -16.29
N GLN A 353 -14.57 -16.87 -16.91
CA GLN A 353 -14.41 -18.04 -17.80
C GLN A 353 -13.61 -17.76 -19.08
N ALA A 354 -13.43 -16.48 -19.43
CA ALA A 354 -12.70 -16.07 -20.63
C ALA A 354 -11.21 -15.82 -20.39
N PHE A 355 -10.74 -15.84 -19.13
CA PHE A 355 -9.41 -15.37 -18.76
C PHE A 355 -8.69 -16.38 -17.88
N ASP A 356 -7.39 -16.54 -18.13
CA ASP A 356 -6.54 -17.40 -17.29
C ASP A 356 -5.96 -16.60 -16.11
N LEU A 357 -5.84 -15.28 -16.22
CA LEU A 357 -5.29 -14.43 -15.17
C LEU A 357 -6.18 -13.19 -15.02
N ILE A 358 -6.57 -12.86 -13.79
CA ILE A 358 -7.24 -11.58 -13.50
C ILE A 358 -6.45 -10.86 -12.42
N LEU A 359 -6.05 -9.64 -12.75
CA LEU A 359 -5.27 -8.77 -11.89
C LEU A 359 -5.94 -7.42 -11.77
N THR A 360 -5.70 -6.76 -10.64
CA THR A 360 -6.18 -5.39 -10.43
C THR A 360 -5.40 -4.40 -11.28
N THR A 361 -6.04 -3.28 -11.57
CA THR A 361 -5.41 -2.08 -12.09
C THR A 361 -5.82 -0.90 -11.20
N THR A 362 -4.85 -0.11 -10.78
CA THR A 362 -5.07 1.10 -9.98
C THR A 362 -4.62 2.29 -10.81
N GLU A 363 -5.48 3.29 -10.95
CA GLU A 363 -5.10 4.52 -11.63
C GLU A 363 -4.17 5.35 -10.73
N ASN A 364 -3.17 6.00 -11.33
CA ASN A 364 -2.27 6.92 -10.63
C ASN A 364 -1.45 6.29 -9.50
N ALA A 365 -1.12 5.01 -9.65
CA ALA A 365 -0.35 4.24 -8.68
C ALA A 365 1.09 3.99 -9.20
N PRO A 366 2.07 3.82 -8.31
CA PRO A 366 3.43 3.52 -8.69
C PRO A 366 3.55 2.09 -9.26
N PHE A 367 4.66 1.80 -9.94
CA PHE A 367 4.93 0.51 -10.57
C PHE A 367 4.60 -0.71 -9.68
N TRP A 368 5.00 -0.68 -8.41
CA TRP A 368 4.78 -1.83 -7.52
C TRP A 368 3.30 -2.11 -7.26
N GLU A 369 2.38 -1.20 -7.58
CA GLU A 369 0.93 -1.40 -7.49
C GLU A 369 0.27 -1.69 -8.85
N ASN A 370 1.06 -1.99 -9.90
CA ASN A 370 0.52 -2.47 -11.17
C ASN A 370 -0.27 -3.77 -10.99
N ALA A 371 -0.04 -4.54 -9.94
CA ALA A 371 -0.95 -5.56 -9.47
C ALA A 371 -1.02 -5.51 -7.93
N SER A 372 -2.21 -5.22 -7.40
CA SER A 372 -2.47 -5.27 -5.96
C SER A 372 -2.48 -6.71 -5.48
N ALA A 373 -1.81 -6.95 -4.36
CA ALA A 373 -1.76 -8.25 -3.72
C ALA A 373 -3.07 -8.66 -3.03
N GLY A 374 -3.99 -7.71 -2.81
CA GLY A 374 -5.28 -7.98 -2.18
C GLY A 374 -6.28 -8.74 -3.06
N PHE A 375 -6.02 -8.84 -4.37
CA PHE A 375 -6.85 -9.59 -5.31
C PHE A 375 -6.02 -10.13 -6.48
N VAL A 376 -5.90 -11.46 -6.58
CA VAL A 376 -5.27 -12.15 -7.72
C VAL A 376 -6.06 -13.40 -8.06
N TYR A 377 -6.53 -13.53 -9.30
CA TYR A 377 -7.18 -14.75 -9.78
C TYR A 377 -6.25 -15.54 -10.71
N LEU A 378 -6.13 -16.84 -10.46
CA LEU A 378 -5.36 -17.80 -11.25
C LEU A 378 -6.31 -18.88 -11.81
N GLY A 379 -6.48 -18.91 -13.13
CA GLY A 379 -7.38 -19.83 -13.84
C GLY A 379 -6.88 -21.29 -13.88
N GLY A 380 -5.57 -21.51 -13.71
CA GLY A 380 -4.95 -22.84 -13.74
C GLY A 380 -4.43 -23.27 -15.11
N GLY A 381 -4.55 -22.43 -16.14
CA GLY A 381 -3.91 -22.56 -17.44
C GLY A 381 -2.41 -22.24 -17.41
N GLU A 382 -1.81 -22.19 -18.60
CA GLU A 382 -0.36 -22.01 -18.76
C GLU A 382 0.13 -20.63 -18.28
N GLU A 383 -0.60 -19.56 -18.60
CA GLU A 383 -0.20 -18.19 -18.25
C GLU A 383 -0.28 -17.97 -16.74
N SER A 384 -1.36 -18.43 -16.08
CA SER A 384 -1.48 -18.32 -14.63
C SER A 384 -0.42 -19.13 -13.88
N ARG A 385 -0.10 -20.34 -14.35
CA ARG A 385 1.00 -21.17 -13.78
C ARG A 385 2.35 -20.50 -13.95
N ASN A 386 2.69 -20.02 -15.14
CA ASN A 386 3.96 -19.35 -15.41
C ASN A 386 4.09 -18.05 -14.59
N TYR A 387 2.99 -17.29 -14.47
CA TYR A 387 2.95 -16.06 -13.70
C TYR A 387 3.18 -16.33 -12.21
N ILE A 388 2.40 -17.22 -11.57
CA ILE A 388 2.56 -17.48 -10.14
C ILE A 388 3.89 -18.16 -9.80
N ASP A 389 4.41 -19.00 -10.69
CA ASP A 389 5.73 -19.62 -10.53
C ASP A 389 6.84 -18.56 -10.46
N ARG A 390 6.79 -17.55 -11.35
CA ARG A 390 7.74 -16.43 -11.35
C ARG A 390 7.60 -15.55 -10.11
N VAL A 391 6.37 -15.22 -9.72
CA VAL A 391 6.09 -14.46 -8.48
C VAL A 391 6.64 -15.21 -7.27
N SER A 392 6.37 -16.52 -7.17
CA SER A 392 6.83 -17.34 -6.05
C SER A 392 8.36 -17.43 -5.99
N SER A 393 9.02 -17.61 -7.13
CA SER A 393 10.49 -17.65 -7.22
C SER A 393 11.12 -16.32 -6.79
N PHE A 394 10.57 -15.20 -7.27
CA PHE A 394 11.04 -13.86 -6.89
C PHE A 394 10.97 -13.62 -5.39
N ILE A 395 9.82 -13.92 -4.78
CA ILE A 395 9.61 -13.75 -3.34
C ILE A 395 10.55 -14.70 -2.57
N HIS A 396 10.63 -15.97 -2.99
CA HIS A 396 11.46 -16.96 -2.31
C HIS A 396 12.94 -16.55 -2.26
N VAL A 397 13.51 -16.13 -3.40
CA VAL A 397 14.90 -15.66 -3.47
C VAL A 397 15.14 -14.48 -2.56
N ASN A 398 14.21 -13.53 -2.53
CA ASN A 398 14.32 -12.36 -1.67
C ASN A 398 14.27 -12.73 -0.18
N LEU A 399 13.32 -13.57 0.23
CA LEU A 399 13.21 -14.01 1.63
C LEU A 399 14.43 -14.84 2.07
N VAL A 400 14.96 -15.72 1.22
CA VAL A 400 16.18 -16.49 1.52
C VAL A 400 17.41 -15.59 1.65
N ASN A 401 17.46 -14.49 0.90
CA ASN A 401 18.52 -13.48 0.98
C ASN A 401 18.29 -12.43 2.06
N ASN A 402 17.35 -12.64 3.00
CA ASN A 402 17.00 -11.70 4.08
C ASN A 402 16.43 -10.34 3.59
N ASN A 403 15.90 -10.27 2.37
CA ASN A 403 15.23 -9.08 1.83
C ASN A 403 13.75 -9.06 2.25
N HIS A 404 13.50 -8.74 3.52
CA HIS A 404 12.16 -8.69 4.12
C HIS A 404 11.50 -7.31 3.93
N VAL A 405 11.25 -6.93 2.68
CA VAL A 405 10.83 -5.57 2.32
C VAL A 405 9.31 -5.45 2.28
N TRP A 406 8.78 -4.33 2.80
CA TRP A 406 7.37 -4.00 2.62
C TRP A 406 7.05 -3.77 1.14
N PHE A 407 5.92 -4.29 0.66
CA PHE A 407 5.55 -4.40 -0.77
C PHE A 407 6.35 -5.42 -1.60
N LEU A 408 7.14 -6.31 -0.99
CA LEU A 408 7.84 -7.36 -1.75
C LEU A 408 6.88 -8.18 -2.64
N ASP A 409 5.70 -8.51 -2.13
CA ASP A 409 4.65 -9.22 -2.85
C ASP A 409 4.10 -8.42 -4.03
N GLN A 410 3.77 -7.14 -3.82
CA GLN A 410 3.26 -6.28 -4.87
C GLN A 410 4.32 -6.00 -5.96
N VAL A 411 5.60 -5.84 -5.57
CA VAL A 411 6.73 -5.75 -6.51
C VAL A 411 6.84 -7.03 -7.33
N ALA A 412 6.77 -8.20 -6.70
CA ALA A 412 6.85 -9.49 -7.39
C ALA A 412 5.72 -9.68 -8.40
N LEU A 413 4.47 -9.38 -8.00
CA LEU A 413 3.29 -9.42 -8.87
C LEU A 413 3.43 -8.46 -10.06
N SER A 414 3.91 -7.24 -9.79
CA SER A 414 4.06 -6.19 -10.80
C SER A 414 5.20 -6.47 -11.77
N ALA A 415 6.33 -7.02 -11.30
CA ALA A 415 7.46 -7.36 -12.16
C ALA A 415 7.19 -8.63 -13.00
N ALA A 416 6.48 -9.62 -12.45
CA ALA A 416 6.13 -10.83 -13.19
C ALA A 416 5.21 -10.56 -14.40
N LEU A 417 4.45 -9.46 -14.38
CA LEU A 417 3.61 -9.02 -15.51
C LEU A 417 4.41 -8.77 -16.79
N ASP A 418 5.65 -8.31 -16.68
CA ASP A 418 6.51 -8.03 -17.83
C ASP A 418 6.89 -9.29 -18.62
N TYR A 419 6.68 -10.48 -18.02
CA TYR A 419 7.01 -11.78 -18.59
C TYR A 419 5.79 -12.59 -19.07
N VAL A 420 4.58 -12.04 -18.94
CA VAL A 420 3.36 -12.65 -19.50
C VAL A 420 3.45 -12.63 -21.03
N LYS A 421 3.26 -13.78 -21.68
CA LYS A 421 3.44 -13.90 -23.14
C LYS A 421 2.18 -13.51 -23.89
N ASP A 422 1.03 -14.09 -23.53
CA ASP A 422 -0.26 -13.77 -24.13
C ASP A 422 -1.10 -12.84 -23.25
N LYS A 423 -0.95 -11.53 -23.49
CA LYS A 423 -1.72 -10.49 -22.80
C LYS A 423 -3.23 -10.59 -23.01
N ASN A 424 -3.73 -11.30 -24.04
CA ASN A 424 -5.17 -11.45 -24.26
C ASN A 424 -5.83 -12.37 -23.22
N THR A 425 -5.05 -13.21 -22.55
CA THR A 425 -5.54 -14.09 -21.47
C THR A 425 -5.64 -13.39 -20.12
N VAL A 426 -5.15 -12.14 -20.03
CA VAL A 426 -5.13 -11.35 -18.80
C VAL A 426 -6.24 -10.32 -18.82
N PHE A 427 -7.12 -10.38 -17.83
CA PHE A 427 -8.11 -9.34 -17.57
C PHE A 427 -7.63 -8.38 -16.48
N ARG A 428 -7.91 -7.10 -16.67
CA ARG A 428 -7.52 -6.02 -15.77
C ARG A 428 -8.77 -5.41 -15.16
N ILE A 429 -8.97 -5.64 -13.87
CA ILE A 429 -10.15 -5.17 -13.14
C ILE A 429 -9.80 -3.94 -12.29
N ASN A 430 -10.67 -2.94 -12.25
CA ASN A 430 -10.40 -1.73 -11.47
C ASN A 430 -10.33 -2.07 -9.97
N SER A 431 -9.27 -1.63 -9.28
CA SER A 431 -9.07 -1.90 -7.86
C SER A 431 -10.17 -1.29 -6.98
N SER A 432 -10.81 -0.19 -7.38
CA SER A 432 -11.97 0.37 -6.65
C SER A 432 -13.20 -0.54 -6.60
N PHE A 433 -13.24 -1.60 -7.44
CA PHE A 433 -14.33 -2.57 -7.42
C PHE A 433 -14.03 -3.79 -6.52
N VAL A 434 -12.76 -4.25 -6.50
CA VAL A 434 -12.37 -5.48 -5.79
C VAL A 434 -11.50 -5.25 -4.56
N CYS A 435 -10.91 -4.08 -4.38
CA CYS A 435 -10.13 -3.67 -3.23
C CYS A 435 -10.64 -2.30 -2.73
N ASP A 436 -11.95 -2.17 -2.53
CA ASP A 436 -12.57 -0.87 -2.23
C ASP A 436 -12.34 -0.44 -0.78
N ILE A 437 -11.50 0.57 -0.60
CA ILE A 437 -11.26 1.27 0.69
C ILE A 437 -12.34 2.32 0.99
N SER A 438 -13.13 2.73 -0.01
CA SER A 438 -14.23 3.70 0.16
C SER A 438 -15.54 3.04 0.61
N HIS A 439 -15.58 1.71 0.65
CA HIS A 439 -16.70 0.91 1.13
C HIS A 439 -18.04 1.28 0.44
N THR A 440 -18.02 1.37 -0.88
CA THR A 440 -19.20 1.72 -1.70
C THR A 440 -20.15 0.54 -1.85
N ASP A 441 -21.42 0.79 -2.15
CA ASP A 441 -22.40 -0.31 -2.35
C ASP A 441 -22.26 -1.02 -3.70
N TYR A 442 -21.42 -0.49 -4.60
CA TYR A 442 -21.19 -1.04 -5.92
C TYR A 442 -20.03 -2.03 -5.95
N SER A 443 -19.06 -1.93 -5.03
CA SER A 443 -17.89 -2.80 -4.99
C SER A 443 -18.27 -4.26 -4.71
N PHE A 444 -17.56 -5.17 -5.36
CA PHE A 444 -17.61 -6.61 -5.06
C PHE A 444 -17.04 -6.92 -3.68
N MET A 445 -15.96 -6.25 -3.31
CA MET A 445 -15.20 -6.55 -2.08
C MET A 445 -14.68 -5.28 -1.43
N TRP A 446 -14.83 -5.24 -0.11
CA TRP A 446 -14.32 -4.20 0.78
C TRP A 446 -13.02 -4.68 1.43
N VAL A 447 -12.06 -3.77 1.61
CA VAL A 447 -10.80 -4.02 2.30
C VAL A 447 -10.56 -2.93 3.35
N VAL A 448 -9.71 -3.20 4.33
CA VAL A 448 -9.39 -2.21 5.36
C VAL A 448 -8.66 -1.02 4.71
N THR A 449 -8.96 0.18 5.18
CA THR A 449 -8.23 1.41 4.80
C THR A 449 -6.76 1.34 5.22
N THR A 450 -5.94 2.32 4.81
CA THR A 450 -4.53 2.48 5.28
C THR A 450 -4.41 2.49 6.81
N MET A 451 -5.47 2.87 7.50
CA MET A 451 -5.62 2.79 8.94
C MET A 451 -6.47 1.57 9.35
N LYS A 452 -5.98 0.78 10.31
CA LYS A 452 -6.69 -0.38 10.86
C LYS A 452 -7.64 0.04 11.99
N ASN A 453 -8.73 -0.72 12.16
CA ASN A 453 -9.68 -0.59 13.29
C ASN A 453 -10.44 0.74 13.38
N ILE A 454 -10.75 1.35 12.23
CA ILE A 454 -11.60 2.54 12.18
C ILE A 454 -13.08 2.13 12.24
N GLU A 455 -13.86 2.84 13.05
CA GLU A 455 -15.32 2.73 13.02
C GLU A 455 -15.89 3.20 11.68
N GLY A 456 -16.76 2.39 11.08
CA GLY A 456 -17.35 2.73 9.79
C GLY A 456 -18.04 1.55 9.14
N ARG A 457 -18.38 1.70 7.86
CA ARG A 457 -19.18 0.71 7.09
C ARG A 457 -18.57 -0.68 7.11
N TYR A 458 -17.25 -0.79 6.91
CA TYR A 458 -16.51 -2.05 7.00
C TYR A 458 -16.67 -2.70 8.36
N PHE A 459 -16.38 -1.98 9.45
CA PHE A 459 -16.44 -2.51 10.81
C PHE A 459 -17.86 -2.89 11.22
N SER A 460 -18.86 -2.08 10.87
CA SER A 460 -20.27 -2.40 11.10
C SER A 460 -20.70 -3.67 10.37
N TYR A 461 -20.27 -3.87 9.12
CA TYR A 461 -20.58 -5.09 8.38
C TYR A 461 -19.85 -6.31 8.93
N LYS A 462 -18.57 -6.17 9.30
CA LYS A 462 -17.80 -7.20 10.00
C LYS A 462 -18.51 -7.68 11.28
N ASN A 463 -18.96 -6.75 12.13
CA ASN A 463 -19.67 -7.10 13.36
C ASN A 463 -21.02 -7.76 13.08
N TYR A 464 -21.79 -7.26 12.11
CA TYR A 464 -23.04 -7.90 11.69
C TYR A 464 -22.83 -9.36 11.28
N LEU A 465 -21.77 -9.67 10.51
CA LEU A 465 -21.45 -11.04 10.10
C LEU A 465 -21.07 -11.91 11.31
N ILE A 466 -20.25 -11.39 12.22
CA ILE A 466 -19.87 -12.09 13.45
C ILE A 466 -21.12 -12.43 14.26
N ASP A 467 -22.00 -11.45 14.51
CA ASP A 467 -23.23 -11.63 15.30
C ASP A 467 -24.18 -12.66 14.65
N LYS A 468 -24.29 -12.64 13.32
CA LYS A 468 -25.18 -13.54 12.57
C LYS A 468 -24.72 -15.00 12.60
N TYR A 469 -23.42 -15.25 12.53
CA TYR A 469 -22.88 -16.59 12.28
C TYR A 469 -22.17 -17.23 13.48
N SER A 470 -21.85 -16.47 14.53
CA SER A 470 -21.17 -17.00 15.73
C SER A 470 -22.12 -17.64 16.75
N VAL A 471 -23.44 -17.44 16.63
CA VAL A 471 -24.44 -17.74 17.68
C VAL A 471 -25.18 -19.08 17.50
N ASN A 472 -24.95 -19.82 16.41
CA ASN A 472 -25.48 -21.19 16.31
C ASN A 472 -24.56 -22.17 17.07
N HIS A 473 -24.70 -22.18 18.39
CA HIS A 473 -24.05 -23.10 19.34
C HIS A 473 -24.70 -24.49 19.34
#